data_AF-A0A066RR10-F1
#
_entry.id   AF-A0A066RR10-F1
#
_cell.length_a   1.000
_cell.length_b   1.000
_cell.length_c   1.000
_cell.angle_alpha   90.00
_cell.angle_beta   90.00
_cell.angle_gamma   90.00
#
_symmetry.space_group_name_H-M   'P 1'
#
loop_
_entity.id
_entity.type
_entity.pdbx_description
1 polymer ?
#
loop_
_entity_poly.entity_id
_entity_poly.type
_entity_poly.pdbx_seq_one_letter_code
_entity_poly.pdbx_strand_id
1 'polypeptide(L)'
;MKYIGLSLVALLAIPGTAMANEVAQTSELLQQFLGEYWGTVVFGGICVAGYTWTIVRQFISPDAMSVLPNWLITFLEWAAGNARHSSNGTFNDPRSRKVLRTK
;
A
#
# COMPACT_ATOMS: atom_id res chain seq x y z
N MET A 1 20.43 14.39 -29.96
CA MET A 1 19.12 14.18 -29.29
C MET A 1 18.61 12.72 -29.28
N LYS A 2 19.42 11.70 -29.62
CA LYS A 2 18.96 10.28 -29.59
C LYS A 2 19.19 9.56 -28.24
N TYR A 3 20.03 10.09 -27.36
CA TYR A 3 20.44 9.41 -26.11
C TYR A 3 19.66 9.84 -24.85
N ILE A 4 18.89 10.93 -24.93
CA ILE A 4 18.10 11.44 -23.80
C ILE A 4 16.88 10.54 -23.51
N GLY A 5 16.27 9.98 -24.56
CA GLY A 5 15.15 9.04 -24.40
C GLY A 5 15.58 7.71 -23.79
N LEU A 6 16.77 7.21 -24.16
CA LEU A 6 17.29 5.94 -23.64
C LEU A 6 17.68 6.04 -22.16
N SER A 7 18.22 7.19 -21.72
CA SER A 7 18.61 7.39 -20.32
C SER A 7 17.40 7.58 -19.38
N LEU A 8 16.32 8.22 -19.85
CA LEU A 8 15.08 8.36 -19.07
C LEU A 8 14.36 7.02 -18.86
N VAL A 9 14.35 6.15 -19.87
CA VAL A 9 13.79 4.80 -19.76
C VAL A 9 14.62 3.95 -18.78
N ALA A 10 15.95 4.06 -18.84
CA ALA A 10 16.82 3.38 -17.88
C ALA A 10 16.60 3.89 -16.44
N LEU A 11 16.42 5.21 -16.25
CA LEU A 11 16.19 5.79 -14.92
C LEU A 11 14.85 5.36 -14.30
N LEU A 12 13.82 5.14 -15.13
CA LEU A 12 12.51 4.62 -14.71
C LEU A 12 12.50 3.09 -14.52
N ALA A 13 13.44 2.37 -15.12
CA ALA A 13 13.57 0.93 -14.97
C ALA A 13 14.28 0.52 -13.66
N ILE A 14 15.14 1.37 -13.10
CA ILE A 14 15.91 1.07 -11.87
C ILE A 14 15.02 0.80 -10.64
N PRO A 15 13.95 1.56 -10.37
CA PRO A 15 13.04 1.24 -9.27
C PRO A 15 12.30 -0.08 -9.53
N GLY A 16 11.93 -0.32 -10.79
CA GLY A 16 11.18 -1.51 -11.20
C GLY A 16 12.00 -2.80 -11.06
N THR A 17 13.29 -2.79 -11.40
CA THR A 17 14.16 -3.97 -11.28
C THR A 17 14.56 -4.27 -9.85
N ALA A 18 14.74 -3.25 -9.00
CA ALA A 18 14.99 -3.45 -7.57
C ALA A 18 13.77 -4.07 -6.86
N MET A 19 12.57 -3.55 -7.13
CA MET A 19 11.32 -4.12 -6.60
C MET A 19 11.04 -5.52 -7.18
N ALA A 20 11.39 -5.78 -8.44
CA ALA A 20 11.17 -7.08 -9.07
C ALA A 20 11.95 -8.21 -8.37
N ASN A 21 13.17 -7.95 -7.92
CA ASN A 21 13.98 -8.96 -7.22
C ASN A 21 13.40 -9.29 -5.82
N GLU A 22 12.96 -8.28 -5.07
CA GLU A 22 12.34 -8.48 -3.75
C GLU A 22 10.99 -9.20 -3.86
N VAL A 23 10.20 -8.84 -4.88
CA VAL A 23 8.93 -9.50 -5.22
C VAL A 23 9.14 -10.95 -5.61
N ALA A 24 10.15 -11.24 -6.45
CA ALA A 24 10.50 -12.59 -6.86
C ALA A 24 10.87 -13.45 -5.64
N GLN A 25 11.79 -12.97 -4.80
CA GLN A 25 12.21 -13.69 -3.59
C GLN A 25 11.05 -13.94 -2.61
N THR A 26 10.16 -12.97 -2.43
CA THR A 26 8.99 -13.12 -1.55
C THR A 26 7.99 -14.13 -2.11
N SER A 27 7.77 -14.11 -3.43
CA SER A 27 6.88 -15.06 -4.10
C SER A 27 7.43 -16.48 -4.08
N GLU A 28 8.75 -16.65 -4.24
CA GLU A 28 9.44 -17.94 -4.16
C GLU A 28 9.34 -18.55 -2.77
N LEU A 29 9.53 -17.74 -1.72
CA LEU A 29 9.35 -18.18 -0.33
C LEU A 29 7.91 -18.65 -0.08
N LEU A 30 6.90 -17.91 -0.53
CA LEU A 30 5.50 -18.35 -0.40
C LEU A 30 5.22 -19.66 -1.15
N GLN A 31 5.75 -19.80 -2.36
CA GLN A 31 5.62 -21.03 -3.16
C GLN A 31 6.31 -22.22 -2.48
N GLN A 32 7.43 -22.00 -1.78
CA GLN A 32 8.12 -23.05 -1.04
C GLN A 32 7.30 -23.59 0.15
N PHE A 33 6.54 -22.73 0.85
CA PHE A 33 5.74 -23.14 2.01
C PHE A 33 4.34 -23.63 1.67
N LEU A 34 3.72 -23.09 0.62
CA LEU A 34 2.31 -23.38 0.26
C LEU A 34 2.19 -24.24 -1.02
N GLY A 35 3.29 -24.48 -1.73
CA GLY A 35 3.31 -25.07 -3.07
C GLY A 35 3.12 -24.00 -4.17
N GLU A 36 3.57 -24.30 -5.39
CA GLU A 36 3.58 -23.34 -6.51
C GLU A 36 2.19 -22.72 -6.80
N TYR A 37 1.15 -23.57 -6.87
CA TYR A 37 -0.20 -23.11 -7.19
C TYR A 37 -0.76 -22.19 -6.10
N TRP A 38 -0.78 -22.67 -4.84
CA TRP A 38 -1.36 -21.90 -3.73
C TRP A 38 -0.50 -20.70 -3.34
N GLY A 39 0.82 -20.79 -3.43
CA GLY A 39 1.73 -19.67 -3.20
C GLY A 39 1.50 -18.54 -4.21
N THR A 40 1.33 -18.88 -5.50
CA THR A 40 1.03 -17.88 -6.54
C THR A 40 -0.35 -17.25 -6.34
N VAL A 41 -1.37 -18.07 -6.04
CA VAL A 41 -2.74 -17.58 -5.80
C VAL A 41 -2.81 -16.67 -4.59
N VAL A 42 -2.18 -17.05 -3.48
CA VAL A 42 -2.16 -16.25 -2.24
C VAL A 42 -1.37 -14.96 -2.43
N PHE A 43 -0.18 -15.03 -3.03
CA PHE A 43 0.64 -13.85 -3.31
C PHE A 43 -0.09 -12.87 -4.23
N GLY A 44 -0.63 -13.36 -5.35
CA GLY A 44 -1.43 -12.56 -6.27
C GLY A 44 -2.65 -11.94 -5.60
N GLY A 45 -3.35 -12.72 -4.76
CA GLY A 45 -4.51 -12.24 -4.00
C GLY A 45 -4.15 -11.09 -3.04
N ILE A 46 -3.04 -11.21 -2.31
CA ILE A 46 -2.56 -10.15 -1.39
C ILE A 46 -2.19 -8.89 -2.19
N CYS A 47 -1.50 -9.02 -3.31
CA CYS A 47 -1.15 -7.88 -4.16
C CYS A 47 -2.39 -7.15 -4.71
N VAL A 48 -3.36 -7.89 -5.24
CA VAL A 48 -4.61 -7.32 -5.78
C VAL A 48 -5.43 -6.66 -4.67
N ALA A 49 -5.56 -7.31 -3.51
CA ALA A 49 -6.27 -6.78 -2.37
C ALA A 49 -5.60 -5.50 -1.83
N GLY A 50 -4.28 -5.50 -1.69
CA GLY A 50 -3.51 -4.33 -1.26
C GLY A 50 -3.62 -3.16 -2.23
N TYR A 51 -3.49 -3.42 -3.53
CA TYR A 51 -3.65 -2.39 -4.57
C TYR A 51 -5.07 -1.83 -4.62
N THR A 52 -6.07 -2.71 -4.52
CA THR A 52 -7.47 -2.28 -4.48
C THR A 52 -7.73 -1.44 -3.22
N TRP A 53 -7.18 -1.84 -2.07
CA TRP A 53 -7.32 -1.10 -0.82
C TRP A 53 -6.68 0.29 -0.88
N THR A 54 -5.48 0.43 -1.47
CA THR A 54 -4.83 1.74 -1.62
C THR A 54 -5.65 2.68 -2.50
N ILE A 55 -6.28 2.19 -3.57
CA ILE A 55 -7.21 2.96 -4.40
C ILE A 55 -8.46 3.33 -3.61
N VAL A 56 -9.15 2.34 -3.01
CA VAL A 56 -10.39 2.56 -2.26
C VAL A 56 -10.18 3.55 -1.12
N ARG A 57 -9.04 3.46 -0.41
CA ARG A 57 -8.69 4.40 0.66
C ARG A 57 -8.65 5.84 0.19
N GLN A 58 -8.25 6.14 -1.05
CA GLN A 58 -8.23 7.51 -1.57
C GLN A 58 -9.63 8.13 -1.68
N PHE A 59 -10.68 7.31 -1.83
CA PHE A 59 -12.07 7.76 -1.91
C PHE A 59 -12.76 7.86 -0.54
N ILE A 60 -12.19 7.26 0.50
CA ILE A 60 -12.77 7.28 1.85
C ILE A 60 -12.32 8.56 2.58
N SER A 61 -13.28 9.38 2.99
CA SER A 61 -12.98 10.57 3.77
C SER A 61 -12.50 10.22 5.19
N PRO A 62 -11.64 11.05 5.80
CA PRO A 62 -11.21 10.87 7.20
C PRO A 62 -12.40 10.84 8.19
N ASP A 63 -13.51 11.52 7.88
CA ASP A 63 -14.74 11.49 8.69
C ASP A 63 -15.35 10.09 8.75
N ALA A 64 -15.47 9.42 7.61
CA ALA A 64 -16.04 8.09 7.53
C ALA A 64 -15.17 7.07 8.30
N MET A 65 -13.85 7.23 8.27
CA MET A 65 -12.94 6.41 9.05
C MET A 65 -12.94 6.72 10.55
N SER A 66 -13.26 7.95 10.96
CA SER A 66 -13.26 8.36 12.37
C SER A 66 -14.25 7.57 13.25
N VAL A 67 -15.25 6.93 12.64
CA VAL A 67 -16.25 6.08 13.31
C VAL A 67 -15.65 4.76 13.80
N LEU A 68 -14.54 4.32 13.20
CA LEU A 68 -13.95 3.02 13.45
C LEU A 68 -13.13 2.99 14.75
N PRO A 69 -12.90 1.81 15.34
CA PRO A 69 -11.96 1.63 16.46
C PRO A 69 -10.55 2.09 16.09
N ASN A 70 -9.80 2.64 17.05
CA ASN A 70 -8.46 3.20 16.79
C ASN A 70 -7.49 2.13 16.27
N TRP A 71 -7.58 0.89 16.76
CA TRP A 71 -6.77 -0.23 16.28
C TRP A 71 -7.03 -0.52 14.79
N LEU A 72 -8.30 -0.45 14.37
CA LEU A 72 -8.70 -0.71 12.98
C LEU A 72 -8.27 0.42 12.05
N ILE A 73 -8.43 1.68 12.47
CA ILE A 73 -7.90 2.83 11.72
C ILE A 73 -6.39 2.67 11.48
N THR A 74 -5.65 2.26 12.52
CA THR A 74 -4.20 2.05 12.42
C THR A 74 -3.84 0.97 11.41
N PHE A 75 -4.55 -0.16 11.46
CA PHE A 75 -4.33 -1.26 10.54
C PHE A 75 -4.64 -0.86 9.09
N LEU A 76 -5.75 -0.16 8.87
CA LEU A 76 -6.19 0.27 7.54
C LEU A 76 -5.29 1.35 6.93
N GLU A 77 -4.79 2.28 7.75
CA GLU A 77 -3.80 3.28 7.34
C GLU A 77 -2.43 2.66 7.06
N TRP A 78 -2.02 1.66 7.86
CA TRP A 78 -0.79 0.91 7.61
C TRP A 78 -0.89 0.09 6.32
N ALA A 79 -1.99 -0.64 6.12
CA ALA A 79 -2.25 -1.42 4.91
C ALA A 79 -2.34 -0.56 3.64
N ALA A 80 -2.79 0.70 3.78
CA ALA A 80 -2.80 1.65 2.66
C ALA A 80 -1.46 2.36 2.42
N GLY A 81 -0.42 2.09 3.23
CA GLY A 81 0.84 2.83 3.18
C GLY A 81 0.74 4.30 3.62
N ASN A 82 -0.41 4.71 4.17
CA ASN A 82 -0.71 6.10 4.52
C ASN A 82 -0.42 6.46 5.98
N ALA A 83 -0.02 5.49 6.81
CA ALA A 83 0.20 5.67 8.25
C ALA A 83 1.14 6.83 8.64
N ARG A 84 2.07 7.23 7.76
CA ARG A 84 2.95 8.41 7.98
C ARG A 84 2.52 9.67 7.23
N HIS A 85 1.71 9.54 6.18
CA HIS A 85 1.26 10.68 5.36
C HIS A 85 0.02 11.36 5.95
N SER A 86 -0.94 10.58 6.48
CA SER A 86 -2.14 11.12 7.14
C SER A 86 -1.81 11.77 8.50
N SER A 87 -0.80 11.28 9.22
CA SER A 87 -0.35 11.85 10.50
C SER A 87 0.25 13.25 10.40
N ASN A 88 0.69 13.68 9.21
CA ASN A 88 1.31 15.00 9.02
C ASN A 88 0.27 16.11 8.74
N GLY A 89 -0.97 15.74 8.42
CA GLY A 89 -2.06 16.69 8.18
C GLY A 89 -3.17 16.51 9.20
N THR A 90 -3.30 17.44 10.16
CA THR A 90 -4.35 17.40 11.21
C THR A 90 -5.76 17.30 10.64
N PHE A 91 -5.97 17.77 9.41
CA PHE A 91 -7.24 17.69 8.68
C PHE A 91 -7.50 16.34 8.00
N ASN A 92 -6.44 15.58 7.70
CA ASN A 92 -6.51 14.34 6.92
C ASN A 92 -6.34 13.08 7.79
N ASP A 93 -6.03 13.28 9.08
CA ASP A 93 -5.95 12.22 10.08
C ASP A 93 -7.34 11.83 10.60
N PRO A 94 -7.80 10.59 10.37
CA PRO A 94 -9.07 10.10 10.91
C PRO A 94 -9.13 10.12 12.44
N ARG A 95 -7.98 9.99 13.13
CA ARG A 95 -7.92 10.01 14.60
C ARG A 95 -8.15 11.40 15.15
N SER A 96 -7.54 12.42 14.54
CA SER A 96 -7.77 13.83 14.88
C SER A 96 -9.24 14.22 14.71
N ARG A 97 -9.91 13.74 13.65
CA ARG A 97 -11.35 13.95 13.41
C ARG A 97 -12.23 13.24 14.45
N LYS A 98 -11.83 12.04 14.89
CA LYS A 98 -12.53 11.29 15.94
C LYS A 98 -12.55 12.04 17.27
N VAL A 99 -11.42 12.62 17.68
CA VAL A 99 -11.31 13.39 18.93
C VAL A 99 -12.25 14.60 18.91
N LEU A 100 -12.36 15.30 17.78
CA LEU A 100 -13.26 16.44 17.60
C LEU A 100 -14.74 16.04 17.66
N ARG A 101 -15.11 14.83 17.22
CA ARG A 101 -16.49 14.32 17.26
C ARG A 101 -16.94 13.90 18.67
N THR A 102 -16.02 13.49 19.52
CA THR A 102 -16.31 13.08 20.92
C THR A 102 -16.32 14.24 21.92
N LYS A 103 -15.99 15.45 21.49
CA LYS A 103 -16.18 16.69 22.27
C LYS A 103 -17.53 17.31 21.92
#